data_AF-A0A0J9TNA6-F1
#
_entry.id   AF-A0A0J9TNA6-F1
#
_cell.length_a   1.000
_cell.length_b   1.000
_cell.length_c   1.000
_cell.angle_alpha   90.00
_cell.angle_beta   90.00
_cell.angle_gamma   90.00
#
_symmetry.space_group_name_H-M   'P 1'
#
loop_
_entity.id
_entity.type
_entity.pdbx_description
1 polymer ?
#
loop_
_entity_poly.entity_id
_entity_poly.type
_entity_poly.pdbx_seq_one_letter_code
_entity_poly.pdbx_strand_id
1 'polypeptide(L)'
;MEVISGEKTILERFPGALKTLTNECILPDGQVLQLTTTHFLGDFFGKLSGMKYWENNDKFLIPIQLSAGCSTRIIGALVEMHSDQKGLILP
;
A
#
# COMPACT_ATOMS: atom_id res chain seq x y z
N MET A 1 16.63 -2.94 8.45
CA MET A 1 15.47 -3.59 7.81
C MET A 1 15.61 -3.45 6.31
N GLU A 2 15.79 -4.55 5.58
CA GLU A 2 15.75 -4.56 4.11
C GLU A 2 14.28 -4.52 3.65
N VAL A 3 14.01 -3.76 2.59
CA VAL A 3 12.66 -3.60 2.02
C VAL A 3 12.65 -4.15 0.61
N ILE A 4 11.67 -5.01 0.32
CA ILE A 4 11.44 -5.60 -0.99
C ILE A 4 10.18 -4.97 -1.58
N SER A 5 10.36 -4.15 -2.62
CA SER A 5 9.25 -3.54 -3.35
C SER A 5 8.73 -4.46 -4.46
N GLY A 6 7.43 -4.50 -4.66
CA GLY A 6 6.81 -5.32 -5.70
C GLY A 6 5.36 -4.98 -6.01
N GLU A 7 4.77 -5.73 -6.94
CA GLU A 7 3.33 -5.69 -7.25
C GLU A 7 2.65 -6.94 -6.67
N LYS A 8 1.54 -6.76 -5.96
CA LYS A 8 0.72 -7.88 -5.47
C LYS A 8 0.12 -8.64 -6.65
N THR A 9 -0.05 -9.95 -6.47
CA THR A 9 -0.78 -10.79 -7.43
C THR A 9 -2.24 -10.35 -7.53
N ILE A 10 -2.95 -10.82 -8.55
CA ILE A 10 -4.37 -10.52 -8.72
C ILE A 10 -5.21 -10.98 -7.50
N LEU A 11 -4.78 -12.04 -6.81
CA LEU A 11 -5.48 -12.56 -5.63
C LEU A 11 -5.24 -11.71 -4.36
N GLU A 12 -4.08 -11.05 -4.27
CA GLU A 12 -3.66 -10.31 -3.08
C GLU A 12 -3.76 -8.78 -3.23
N ARG A 13 -4.07 -8.28 -4.43
CA ARG A 13 -4.28 -6.84 -4.65
C ARG A 13 -5.59 -6.38 -3.99
N PHE A 14 -5.67 -5.10 -3.65
CA PHE A 14 -6.93 -4.51 -3.23
C PHE A 14 -8.00 -4.68 -4.35
N PRO A 15 -9.18 -5.27 -4.06
CA PRO A 15 -10.15 -5.62 -5.12
C PRO A 15 -10.61 -4.46 -6.00
N GLY A 16 -10.62 -3.23 -5.46
CA GLY A 16 -10.98 -2.01 -6.21
C GLY A 16 -9.81 -1.37 -6.95
N ALA A 17 -8.63 -1.98 -6.98
CA ALA A 17 -7.43 -1.44 -7.62
C ALA A 17 -7.09 -2.16 -8.92
N LEU A 18 -6.64 -1.40 -9.91
CA LEU A 18 -6.02 -1.95 -11.13
C LEU A 18 -4.67 -2.59 -10.80
N LYS A 19 -3.88 -1.95 -9.94
CA LYS A 19 -2.60 -2.46 -9.44
C LYS A 19 -2.43 -2.12 -7.97
N THR A 20 -1.78 -3.01 -7.22
CA THR A 20 -1.38 -2.76 -5.83
C THR A 20 0.12 -2.97 -5.72
N LEU A 21 0.85 -1.89 -5.48
CA LEU A 21 2.25 -1.91 -5.13
C LEU A 21 2.40 -2.09 -3.61
N THR A 22 3.46 -2.77 -3.23
CA THR A 22 3.74 -3.12 -1.84
C THR A 22 5.22 -2.99 -1.52
N ASN A 23 5.51 -2.73 -0.25
CA ASN A 23 6.84 -2.85 0.34
C ASN A 23 6.76 -3.91 1.43
N GLU A 24 7.53 -4.98 1.29
CA GLU A 24 7.56 -6.13 2.17
C GLU A 24 8.90 -6.21 2.90
N CYS A 25 8.95 -6.88 4.05
CA CYS A 25 10.19 -7.33 4.67
C CYS A 25 10.06 -8.77 5.16
N ILE A 26 11.19 -9.46 5.28
CA ILE A 26 11.28 -10.77 5.92
C ILE A 26 11.69 -10.54 7.37
N LEU A 27 10.88 -11.00 8.32
CA LEU A 27 11.14 -10.92 9.75
C LEU A 27 12.14 -11.99 10.21
N PRO A 28 12.81 -11.83 11.36
CA PRO A 28 13.80 -12.81 11.85
C PRO A 28 13.25 -14.22 12.08
N ASP A 29 11.95 -14.36 12.31
CA ASP A 29 11.27 -15.65 12.46
C ASP A 29 10.93 -16.32 11.12
N GLY A 30 11.25 -15.67 9.99
CA GLY A 30 11.01 -16.15 8.64
C GLY A 30 9.64 -15.76 8.04
N GLN A 31 8.78 -15.08 8.80
CA GLN A 31 7.52 -14.56 8.26
C GLN A 31 7.74 -13.32 7.39
N VAL A 32 6.77 -13.03 6.51
CA VAL A 32 6.80 -11.84 5.64
C VAL A 32 5.76 -10.83 6.14
N LEU A 33 6.18 -9.56 6.25
CA LEU A 33 5.32 -8.49 6.72
C LEU A 33 5.21 -7.37 5.67
N GLN A 34 3.98 -7.07 5.29
CA GLN A 34 3.67 -5.91 4.46
C GLN A 34 3.74 -4.63 5.29
N LEU A 35 4.69 -3.76 4.94
CA LEU A 35 4.98 -2.51 5.63
C LEU A 35 4.07 -1.37 5.16
N THR A 36 3.94 -1.21 3.84
CA THR A 36 3.16 -0.14 3.21
C THR A 36 2.50 -0.63 1.93
N THR A 37 1.46 0.07 1.48
CA THR A 37 0.80 -0.23 0.22
C THR A 37 0.44 1.03 -0.55
N THR A 38 0.45 0.92 -1.87
CA THR A 38 0.00 1.95 -2.80
C THR A 38 -0.88 1.30 -3.86
N HIS A 39 -2.09 1.81 -4.05
CA HIS A 39 -3.07 1.29 -4.99
C HIS A 39 -3.28 2.28 -6.13
N PHE A 40 -3.06 1.81 -7.35
CA PHE A 40 -3.55 2.50 -8.53
C PHE A 40 -5.01 2.09 -8.75
N LEU A 41 -5.95 2.98 -8.42
CA LEU A 41 -7.38 2.71 -8.41
C LEU A 41 -8.03 2.91 -9.79
N GLY A 42 -7.38 3.68 -10.67
CA GLY A 42 -7.98 4.08 -11.94
C GLY A 42 -9.22 4.93 -11.71
N ASP A 43 -10.27 4.70 -12.50
CA ASP A 43 -11.54 5.42 -12.41
C ASP A 43 -12.63 4.67 -11.63
N PHE A 44 -12.30 3.53 -11.00
CA PHE A 44 -13.27 2.61 -10.39
C PHE A 44 -14.12 3.30 -9.31
N PHE A 45 -13.47 3.90 -8.31
CA PHE A 45 -14.18 4.57 -7.22
C PHE A 45 -14.83 5.88 -7.68
N GLY A 46 -14.25 6.58 -8.66
CA GLY A 46 -14.87 7.73 -9.28
C GLY A 46 -16.20 7.39 -9.97
N LYS A 47 -16.26 6.27 -10.71
CA LYS A 47 -17.51 5.73 -11.27
C LYS A 47 -18.51 5.35 -10.18
N LEU A 48 -18.05 4.59 -9.18
CA LEU A 48 -18.90 4.08 -8.09
C LEU A 48 -19.56 5.20 -7.29
N SER A 49 -18.82 6.29 -7.05
CA SER A 49 -19.29 7.44 -6.25
C SER A 49 -19.91 8.57 -7.10
N GLY A 50 -19.94 8.43 -8.43
CA GLY A 50 -20.48 9.45 -9.34
C GLY A 50 -19.61 10.71 -9.45
N MET A 51 -18.31 10.63 -9.12
CA MET A 51 -17.38 11.74 -9.26
C MET A 51 -17.17 12.10 -10.73
N LYS A 52 -17.29 13.40 -11.02
CA LYS A 52 -17.04 13.97 -12.34
C LYS A 52 -16.37 15.32 -12.20
N TYR A 53 -15.49 15.65 -13.15
CA TYR A 53 -14.97 17.00 -13.30
C TYR A 53 -15.19 17.45 -14.75
N TRP A 54 -15.29 18.77 -14.93
CA TRP A 54 -15.47 19.38 -16.24
C TRP A 54 -14.12 19.47 -16.96
N GLU A 55 -14.10 19.02 -18.20
CA GLU A 55 -12.99 19.21 -19.12
C GLU A 55 -13.38 20.28 -20.16
N ASN A 56 -12.44 21.15 -20.52
CA ASN A 56 -12.62 22.12 -21.60
C ASN A 56 -13.13 21.35 -22.84
N ASN A 57 -14.29 21.75 -23.39
CA ASN A 57 -15.12 21.10 -24.43
C ASN A 57 -16.43 20.45 -23.94
N ASP A 58 -17.01 20.91 -22.84
CA ASP A 58 -18.34 20.45 -22.35
C ASP A 58 -18.44 18.94 -22.09
N LYS A 59 -17.31 18.30 -21.79
CA LYS A 59 -17.24 16.88 -21.44
C LYS A 59 -17.01 16.70 -19.96
N PHE A 60 -17.68 15.72 -19.38
CA PHE A 60 -17.38 15.25 -18.04
C PHE A 60 -16.42 14.06 -18.09
N LEU A 61 -15.35 14.14 -17.33
CA LEU A 61 -14.41 13.05 -17.11
C LEU A 61 -14.50 12.55 -15.67
N ILE A 62 -14.09 11.29 -15.47
CA ILE A 62 -14.01 10.66 -14.15
C ILE A 62 -12.56 10.76 -13.67
N PRO A 63 -12.30 11.20 -12.43
CA PRO A 63 -10.94 11.32 -11.93
C PRO A 63 -10.24 9.96 -11.85
N ILE A 64 -8.96 9.94 -12.24
CA ILE A 64 -8.06 8.82 -11.98
C ILE A 64 -7.51 8.96 -10.58
N GLN A 65 -7.61 7.88 -9.79
CA GLN A 65 -7.34 7.90 -8.37
C GLN A 65 -6.17 6.98 -7.99
N LEU A 66 -5.50 7.38 -6.92
CA LEU A 66 -4.49 6.61 -6.21
C LEU A 66 -4.80 6.73 -4.71
N SER A 67 -4.57 5.65 -3.98
CA SER A 67 -4.57 5.67 -2.51
C SER A 67 -3.33 4.97 -2.01
N ALA A 68 -2.75 5.45 -0.91
CA ALA A 68 -1.63 4.80 -0.25
C ALA A 68 -1.86 4.77 1.26
N GLY A 69 -1.22 3.84 1.94
CA GLY A 69 -1.39 3.65 3.37
C GLY A 69 -0.20 3.00 4.05
N CYS A 70 0.01 3.42 5.29
CA CYS A 70 0.87 2.81 6.27
C CYS A 70 0.19 2.86 7.64
N SER A 71 0.66 2.08 8.60
CA SER A 71 0.11 2.09 9.95
C SER A 71 1.22 1.90 11.00
N THR A 72 0.82 1.95 12.26
CA THR A 72 1.68 1.62 13.41
C THR A 72 2.21 0.18 13.38
N ARG A 73 1.74 -0.68 12.46
CA ARG A 73 2.37 -1.98 12.14
C ARG A 73 3.88 -1.85 11.90
N ILE A 74 4.34 -0.74 11.32
CA ILE A 74 5.78 -0.49 11.09
C ILE A 74 6.57 -0.43 12.41
N ILE A 75 5.94 0.00 13.52
CA ILE A 75 6.56 -0.06 14.84
C ILE A 75 6.79 -1.51 15.25
N GLY A 76 5.84 -2.41 15.00
CA GLY A 76 6.02 -3.84 15.22
C GLY A 76 7.18 -4.40 14.41
N ALA A 77 7.26 -4.05 13.12
CA ALA A 77 8.39 -4.43 12.26
C ALA A 77 9.73 -3.94 12.82
N LEU A 78 9.79 -2.70 13.31
CA LEU A 78 10.98 -2.13 13.92
C LEU A 78 11.39 -2.89 15.18
N VAL A 79 10.44 -3.15 16.08
CA VAL A 79 10.69 -3.91 17.31
C VAL A 79 11.23 -5.29 16.96
N GLU A 80 10.57 -6.01 16.06
CA GLU A 80 10.95 -7.37 15.74
C GLU A 80 12.30 -7.45 15.00
N MET A 81 12.57 -6.51 14.10
CA MET A 81 13.79 -6.51 13.29
C MET A 81 15.04 -6.07 14.06
N HIS A 82 14.89 -5.27 15.11
CA HIS A 82 16.02 -4.64 15.80
C HIS A 82 16.21 -5.09 17.25
N SER A 83 15.23 -5.70 17.90
CA SER A 83 15.39 -6.14 19.29
C SER A 83 16.41 -7.27 19.43
N ASP A 84 17.05 -7.34 20.59
CA ASP A 84 17.93 -8.43 20.98
C ASP A 84 17.48 -9.03 22.33
N GLN A 85 18.32 -9.90 22.91
CA GLN A 85 18.03 -10.52 24.21
C GLN A 85 17.96 -9.54 25.38
N LYS A 86 18.47 -8.32 25.23
CA LYS A 86 18.45 -7.25 26.25
C LYS A 86 17.27 -6.29 26.06
N GLY A 87 16.56 -6.38 24.93
CA GLY A 87 15.32 -5.65 24.67
C GLY A 87 15.35 -4.88 23.36
N LEU A 88 14.60 -3.78 23.32
CA LEU A 88 14.43 -2.94 22.14
C LEU A 88 15.70 -2.14 21.82
N ILE A 89 16.16 -2.23 20.57
CA ILE A 89 17.17 -1.34 20.00
C ILE A 89 16.48 -0.42 18.99
N LEU A 90 16.50 0.88 19.25
CA LEU A 90 16.00 1.88 18.30
C LEU A 90 17.12 2.25 17.32
N PRO A 91 16.81 2.43 16.02
CA PRO A 91 17.76 2.96 15.03
C PRO A 91 18.27 4.36 15.37
#